data_AF-A0A812U9L8-F1
#
_entry.id   AF-A0A812U9L8-F1
#
_cell.length_a   1.000
_cell.length_b   1.000
_cell.length_c   1.000
_cell.angle_alpha   90.00
_cell.angle_beta   90.00
_cell.angle_gamma   90.00
#
_symmetry.space_group_name_H-M   'P 1'
#
loop_
_entity.id
_entity.type
_entity.pdbx_description
1 polymer ?
#
loop_
_entity_poly.entity_id
_entity_poly.type
_entity_poly.pdbx_seq_one_letter_code
_entity_poly.pdbx_strand_id
1 'polypeptide(L)'
;MKVRLLRAIEPGEEVCVSYLGDALMSKSSRQQFLRARYFFLCACPLCSLPHDELAGWTCACGRRRLSCEACACGDTSGDWPSKEHLKAVDDLERRVAVLAATCGEKLQGLEEVKEVCRKLQLQFHVVSARTTFCLLERRLSAMGSGPRNAERLEEAWNEMASLWSWFEAEWNPLRPYAAAHLYEPTTKLI
;
A
#
# COMPACT_ATOMS: atom_id res chain seq x y z
N MET A 1 -4.83 10.74 -24.72
CA MET A 1 -4.63 9.64 -23.74
C MET A 1 -3.55 8.72 -24.27
N LYS A 2 -2.58 8.30 -23.46
CA LYS A 2 -1.52 7.34 -23.84
C LYS A 2 -1.63 6.12 -22.92
N VAL A 3 -1.59 4.92 -23.49
CA VAL A 3 -1.54 3.65 -22.73
C VAL A 3 -0.15 3.06 -22.94
N ARG A 4 0.46 2.60 -21.86
CA ARG A 4 1.81 2.02 -21.85
C ARG A 4 1.76 0.62 -21.26
N LEU A 5 2.67 -0.22 -21.72
CA LEU A 5 2.82 -1.57 -21.22
C LEU A 5 3.68 -1.56 -19.95
N LEU A 6 3.19 -2.25 -18.91
CA LEU A 6 3.92 -2.49 -17.67
C LEU A 6 4.76 -3.77 -17.72
N ARG A 7 4.51 -4.62 -18.71
CA ARG A 7 5.24 -5.87 -19.02
C ARG A 7 5.00 -6.28 -20.46
N ALA A 8 5.74 -7.28 -20.94
CA ALA A 8 5.42 -7.94 -22.20
C ALA A 8 4.01 -8.55 -22.16
N ILE A 9 3.32 -8.52 -23.30
CA ILE A 9 1.98 -9.09 -23.51
C ILE A 9 2.08 -10.06 -24.69
N GLU A 10 1.63 -11.29 -24.48
CA GLU A 10 1.66 -12.32 -25.51
C GLU A 10 0.50 -12.18 -26.52
N PRO A 11 0.64 -12.65 -27.77
CA PRO A 11 -0.45 -12.62 -28.74
C PRO A 11 -1.70 -13.36 -28.23
N GLY A 12 -2.84 -12.67 -28.22
CA GLY A 12 -4.12 -13.21 -27.73
C GLY A 12 -4.35 -13.04 -26.23
N GLU A 13 -3.38 -12.51 -25.48
CA GLU A 13 -3.55 -12.16 -24.07
C GLU A 13 -4.48 -10.94 -23.90
N GLU A 14 -5.34 -10.99 -22.88
CA GLU A 14 -6.23 -9.87 -22.54
C GLU A 14 -5.42 -8.67 -22.01
N VAL A 15 -5.66 -7.49 -22.59
CA VAL A 15 -5.05 -6.25 -22.12
C VAL A 15 -5.91 -5.66 -21.00
N CYS A 16 -5.36 -5.65 -19.78
CA CYS A 16 -6.03 -5.16 -18.60
C CYS A 16 -5.48 -3.80 -18.14
N VAL A 17 -6.37 -2.94 -17.61
CA VAL A 17 -6.01 -1.71 -16.89
C VAL A 17 -6.69 -1.68 -15.52
N SER A 18 -6.08 -1.03 -14.54
CA SER A 18 -6.68 -0.88 -13.20
C SER A 18 -7.67 0.30 -13.17
N TYR A 19 -8.90 0.05 -12.72
CA TYR A 19 -9.90 1.11 -12.49
C TYR A 19 -9.78 1.78 -11.11
N LEU A 20 -8.87 1.29 -10.28
CA LEU A 20 -8.64 1.76 -8.91
C LEU A 20 -7.70 2.98 -8.86
N GLY A 21 -7.06 3.35 -9.99
CA GLY A 21 -5.97 4.33 -10.02
C GLY A 21 -4.72 3.83 -9.27
N ASP A 22 -3.91 4.77 -8.79
CA ASP A 22 -2.64 4.50 -8.08
C ASP A 22 -2.83 4.13 -6.59
N ALA A 23 -3.98 3.55 -6.25
CA ALA A 23 -4.34 3.24 -4.87
C ALA A 23 -3.96 1.80 -4.48
N LEU A 24 -2.98 1.65 -3.59
CA LEU A 24 -2.79 0.43 -2.81
C LEU A 24 -3.96 0.27 -1.82
N MET A 25 -4.74 -0.80 -1.94
CA MET A 25 -5.96 -1.01 -1.14
C MET A 25 -6.09 -2.47 -0.70
N SER A 26 -6.81 -2.73 0.38
CA SER A 26 -7.19 -4.08 0.83
C SER A 26 -8.16 -4.73 -0.17
N LYS A 27 -8.23 -6.06 -0.20
CA LYS A 27 -9.15 -6.83 -1.06
C LYS A 27 -10.60 -6.40 -0.83
N SER A 28 -11.02 -6.22 0.42
CA SER A 28 -12.36 -5.75 0.75
C SER A 28 -12.63 -4.36 0.17
N SER A 29 -11.71 -3.41 0.34
CA SER A 29 -11.82 -2.06 -0.20
C SER A 29 -11.83 -2.03 -1.73
N ARG A 30 -10.98 -2.83 -2.39
CA ARG A 30 -10.98 -2.98 -3.87
C ARG A 30 -12.34 -3.49 -4.37
N GLN A 31 -12.85 -4.56 -3.76
CA GLN A 31 -14.13 -5.15 -4.16
C GLN A 31 -15.30 -4.20 -3.90
N GLN A 32 -15.32 -3.53 -2.75
CA GLN A 32 -16.35 -2.56 -2.41
C GLN A 32 -16.40 -1.42 -3.43
N PHE A 33 -15.24 -0.83 -3.76
CA PHE A 33 -15.15 0.25 -4.74
C PHE A 33 -15.62 -0.21 -6.13
N LEU A 34 -15.12 -1.35 -6.62
CA LEU A 34 -15.45 -1.84 -7.96
C LEU A 34 -16.93 -2.26 -8.06
N ARG A 35 -17.47 -2.91 -7.03
CA ARG A 35 -18.90 -3.25 -6.97
C ARG A 35 -19.77 -2.00 -6.95
N ALA A 36 -19.42 -1.00 -6.15
CA ALA A 36 -20.22 0.22 -6.00
C ALA A 36 -20.20 1.09 -7.26
N ARG A 37 -19.07 1.16 -7.97
CA ARG A 37 -18.88 2.08 -9.09
C ARG A 37 -19.03 1.45 -10.47
N TYR A 38 -18.69 0.16 -10.59
CA TYR A 38 -18.65 -0.55 -11.87
C TYR A 38 -19.47 -1.85 -11.86
N PHE A 39 -20.19 -2.15 -10.76
CA PHE A 39 -21.17 -3.24 -10.67
C PHE A 39 -20.61 -4.65 -10.93
N PHE A 40 -19.33 -4.90 -10.64
CA PHE A 40 -18.73 -6.23 -10.74
C PHE A 40 -17.89 -6.59 -9.51
N LEU A 41 -17.61 -7.90 -9.36
CA LEU A 41 -16.63 -8.43 -8.41
C LEU A 41 -15.35 -8.75 -9.19
N CYS A 42 -14.23 -8.17 -8.77
CA CYS A 42 -12.96 -8.35 -9.44
C CYS A 42 -12.41 -9.77 -9.21
N ALA A 43 -12.01 -10.43 -10.30
CA ALA A 43 -11.40 -11.77 -10.28
C ALA A 43 -9.95 -11.75 -10.80
N CYS A 44 -9.27 -10.60 -10.73
CA CYS A 44 -7.86 -10.52 -11.10
C CYS A 44 -7.01 -11.45 -10.21
N PRO A 45 -5.79 -11.83 -10.62
CA PRO A 45 -4.95 -12.77 -9.86
C PRO A 45 -4.83 -12.42 -8.37
N LEU A 46 -4.68 -11.13 -8.05
CA LEU A 46 -4.62 -10.65 -6.66
C LEU A 46 -5.94 -10.84 -5.89
N CYS A 47 -7.08 -10.54 -6.51
CA CYS A 47 -8.40 -10.71 -5.87
C CYS A 47 -8.84 -12.18 -5.79
N SER A 48 -8.27 -13.05 -6.62
CA SER A 48 -8.53 -14.49 -6.63
C SER A 48 -7.72 -15.26 -5.58
N LEU A 49 -6.77 -14.62 -4.90
CA LEU A 49 -6.05 -15.24 -3.78
C LEU A 49 -7.02 -15.57 -2.62
N PRO A 50 -6.79 -16.67 -1.88
CA PRO A 50 -7.69 -17.11 -0.81
C PRO A 50 -7.91 -16.06 0.27
N HIS A 51 -6.85 -15.32 0.60
CA HIS A 51 -6.84 -14.32 1.63
C HIS A 51 -6.48 -12.95 1.06
N ASP A 52 -6.62 -11.91 1.88
CA ASP A 52 -6.11 -10.60 1.51
C ASP A 52 -4.61 -10.52 1.80
N GLU A 53 -3.82 -10.95 0.81
CA GLU A 53 -2.35 -11.01 0.93
C GLU A 53 -1.69 -9.65 1.18
N LEU A 54 -2.38 -8.55 0.91
CA LEU A 54 -1.85 -7.22 1.21
C LEU A 54 -2.25 -6.75 2.61
N ALA A 55 -3.14 -7.45 3.30
CA ALA A 55 -3.57 -7.16 4.67
C ALA A 55 -2.79 -7.98 5.72
N GLY A 56 -1.47 -8.10 5.53
CA GLY A 56 -0.59 -8.77 6.47
C GLY A 56 -0.34 -7.95 7.74
N TRP A 57 -0.13 -8.64 8.85
CA TRP A 57 0.14 -8.05 10.16
C TRP A 57 1.50 -8.49 10.67
N THR A 58 2.07 -7.72 11.59
CA THR A 58 3.29 -8.07 12.30
C THR A 58 2.93 -8.80 13.60
N CYS A 59 3.37 -10.04 13.72
CA CYS A 59 3.28 -10.78 14.99
C CYS A 59 4.31 -10.22 16.00
N ALA A 60 4.12 -10.47 17.29
CA ALA A 60 5.09 -10.13 18.34
C ALA A 60 6.51 -10.65 18.08
N CYS A 61 6.65 -11.77 17.36
CA CYS A 61 7.96 -12.30 16.94
C CYS A 61 8.55 -11.61 15.69
N GLY A 62 7.91 -10.55 15.18
CA GLY A 62 8.35 -9.80 13.99
C GLY A 62 7.97 -10.43 12.65
N ARG A 63 7.38 -11.62 12.63
CA ARG A 63 6.97 -12.29 11.39
C ARG A 63 5.66 -11.72 10.84
N ARG A 64 5.54 -11.72 9.51
CA ARG A 64 4.28 -11.47 8.81
C ARG A 64 3.29 -12.60 9.12
N ARG A 65 2.03 -12.22 9.35
CA ARG A 65 0.91 -13.12 9.59
C ARG A 65 -0.34 -12.55 8.93
N LEU A 66 -1.09 -13.37 8.22
CA LEU A 66 -2.45 -13.03 7.81
C LEU A 66 -3.42 -13.23 8.96
N SER A 67 -4.56 -12.54 8.94
CA SER A 67 -5.57 -12.62 10.02
C SER A 67 -6.11 -14.03 10.28
N CYS A 68 -5.98 -14.95 9.32
CA CYS A 68 -6.42 -16.34 9.41
C CYS A 68 -5.32 -17.36 9.74
N GLU A 69 -4.05 -16.94 9.72
CA GLU A 69 -2.92 -17.84 9.97
C GLU A 69 -2.66 -17.96 11.48
N ALA A 70 -2.05 -19.05 11.93
CA ALA A 70 -1.48 -19.13 13.27
C ALA A 70 0.03 -18.84 13.20
N CYS A 71 0.58 -18.14 14.20
CA CYS A 71 2.03 -17.93 14.23
C CYS A 71 2.76 -19.11 14.87
N ALA A 72 3.84 -19.55 14.25
CA ALA A 72 4.70 -20.62 14.78
C ALA A 72 5.53 -20.23 16.03
N CYS A 73 5.46 -18.97 16.51
CA CYS A 73 6.16 -18.58 17.75
C CYS A 73 5.42 -18.97 19.02
N GLY A 74 4.27 -19.65 18.92
CA GLY A 74 3.46 -20.04 20.08
C GLY A 74 2.73 -18.87 20.74
N ASP A 75 2.68 -17.70 20.08
CA ASP A 75 1.85 -16.60 20.53
C ASP A 75 0.38 -17.00 20.36
N THR A 76 -0.25 -17.31 21.49
CA THR A 76 -1.67 -17.63 21.61
C THR A 76 -2.47 -16.34 21.80
N SER A 77 -2.11 -15.26 21.10
CA SER A 77 -2.93 -14.05 21.01
C SER A 77 -4.29 -14.47 20.44
N GLY A 78 -5.15 -14.88 21.37
CA GLY A 78 -6.46 -15.45 21.13
C GLY A 78 -7.30 -14.44 20.39
N ASP A 79 -8.08 -14.91 19.43
CA ASP A 79 -8.97 -14.10 18.60
C ASP A 79 -8.28 -12.89 17.92
N TRP A 80 -6.97 -12.94 17.70
CA TRP A 80 -6.22 -11.87 17.06
C TRP A 80 -6.11 -12.08 15.53
N PRO A 81 -6.39 -11.05 14.71
CA PRO A 81 -6.85 -9.71 15.09
C PRO A 81 -8.33 -9.70 15.51
N SER A 82 -8.64 -8.99 16.60
CA SER A 82 -10.02 -8.89 17.11
C SER A 82 -10.92 -8.05 16.18
N LYS A 83 -12.25 -8.09 16.39
CA LYS A 83 -13.20 -7.25 15.64
C LYS A 83 -12.89 -5.75 15.77
N GLU A 84 -12.45 -5.32 16.95
CA GLU A 84 -12.04 -3.94 17.20
C GLU A 84 -10.79 -3.57 16.39
N HIS A 85 -9.81 -4.48 16.28
CA HIS A 85 -8.63 -4.27 15.45
C HIS A 85 -9.00 -4.14 13.98
N LEU A 86 -9.85 -5.04 13.46
CA LEU A 86 -10.32 -4.99 12.08
C LEU A 86 -11.03 -3.68 11.78
N LYS A 87 -11.94 -3.24 12.67
CA LYS A 87 -12.65 -1.97 12.53
C LYS A 87 -11.68 -0.77 12.55
N ALA A 88 -10.69 -0.78 13.44
CA ALA A 88 -9.68 0.29 13.50
C ALA A 88 -8.87 0.38 12.21
N VAL A 89 -8.53 -0.76 11.59
CA VAL A 89 -7.82 -0.78 10.30
C VAL A 89 -8.71 -0.27 9.16
N ASP A 90 -9.99 -0.66 9.12
CA ASP A 90 -10.95 -0.13 8.14
C ASP A 90 -11.11 1.39 8.24
N ASP A 91 -11.20 1.92 9.47
CA ASP A 91 -11.24 3.36 9.75
C ASP A 91 -9.93 4.04 9.29
N LEU A 92 -8.79 3.39 9.49
CA LEU A 92 -7.49 3.90 9.08
C LEU A 92 -7.34 3.93 7.56
N GLU A 93 -7.77 2.88 6.85
CA GLU A 93 -7.74 2.84 5.39
C GLU A 93 -8.60 3.96 4.79
N ARG A 94 -9.81 4.19 5.34
CA ARG A 94 -10.65 5.33 4.97
C ARG A 94 -9.96 6.67 5.23
N ARG A 95 -9.33 6.83 6.39
CA ARG A 95 -8.59 8.07 6.72
C ARG A 95 -7.46 8.32 5.73
N VAL A 96 -6.65 7.31 5.40
CA VAL A 96 -5.58 7.46 4.39
C VAL A 96 -6.15 7.81 3.02
N ALA A 97 -7.28 7.22 2.63
CA ALA A 97 -7.91 7.54 1.35
C ALA A 97 -8.35 9.01 1.27
N VAL A 98 -8.89 9.58 2.36
CA VAL A 98 -9.25 11.00 2.44
C VAL A 98 -8.00 11.89 2.36
N LEU A 99 -6.98 11.61 3.18
CA LEU A 99 -5.70 12.37 3.20
C LEU A 99 -4.96 12.30 1.85
N ALA A 100 -5.09 11.19 1.12
CA ALA A 100 -4.51 11.04 -0.20
C ALA A 100 -5.23 11.92 -1.24
N ALA A 101 -6.55 12.08 -1.12
CA ALA A 101 -7.37 12.84 -2.07
C ALA A 101 -7.30 14.37 -1.85
N THR A 102 -6.99 14.83 -0.64
CA THR A 102 -6.91 16.26 -0.31
C THR A 102 -5.59 16.85 -0.82
N CYS A 103 -5.66 17.73 -1.83
CA CYS A 103 -4.50 18.55 -2.20
C CYS A 103 -4.21 19.57 -1.08
N GLY A 104 -3.10 19.40 -0.36
CA GLY A 104 -2.58 20.42 0.56
C GLY A 104 -2.72 20.15 2.06
N GLU A 105 -3.17 18.97 2.50
CA GLU A 105 -3.09 18.63 3.93
C GLU A 105 -1.64 18.40 4.39
N LYS A 106 -1.37 18.82 5.63
CA LYS A 106 -0.05 18.85 6.25
C LYS A 106 0.47 17.43 6.45
N LEU A 107 1.75 17.19 6.13
CA LEU A 107 2.50 15.96 6.41
C LEU A 107 2.14 15.31 7.76
N GLN A 108 1.92 16.13 8.78
CA GLN A 108 1.48 15.75 10.12
C GLN A 108 0.34 14.72 10.15
N GLY A 109 -0.71 14.88 9.32
CA GLY A 109 -1.84 13.96 9.34
C GLY A 109 -1.47 12.54 8.89
N LEU A 110 -0.54 12.42 7.93
CA LEU A 110 -0.03 11.14 7.46
C LEU A 110 1.00 10.56 8.44
N GLU A 111 1.80 11.39 9.11
CA GLU A 111 2.73 10.97 10.17
C GLU A 111 1.98 10.37 11.36
N GLU A 112 0.87 11.00 11.78
CA GLU A 112 -0.02 10.44 12.80
C GLU A 112 -0.56 9.07 12.40
N VAL A 113 -0.98 8.91 11.14
CA VAL A 113 -1.46 7.62 10.64
C VAL A 113 -0.34 6.58 10.64
N LYS A 114 0.87 6.95 10.22
CA LYS A 114 2.04 6.05 10.24
C LYS A 114 2.34 5.57 11.66
N GLU A 115 2.24 6.46 12.64
CA GLU A 115 2.42 6.10 14.05
C GLU A 115 1.32 5.17 14.57
N VAL A 116 0.06 5.36 14.15
CA VAL A 116 -1.04 4.43 14.46
C VAL A 116 -0.79 3.07 13.80
N CYS A 117 -0.34 3.01 12.54
CA CYS A 117 0.04 1.77 11.87
C CYS A 117 1.10 1.00 12.67
N ARG A 118 2.11 1.70 13.20
CA ARG A 118 3.17 1.11 14.03
C ARG A 118 2.59 0.50 15.32
N LYS A 119 1.72 1.23 16.02
CA LYS A 119 1.07 0.76 17.26
C LYS A 119 0.19 -0.46 17.02
N LEU A 120 -0.51 -0.50 15.88
CA LEU A 120 -1.37 -1.59 15.46
C LEU A 120 -0.63 -2.75 14.76
N GLN A 121 0.71 -2.71 14.70
CA GLN A 121 1.53 -3.77 14.10
C GLN A 121 1.20 -4.01 12.61
N LEU A 122 1.00 -2.93 11.85
CA LEU A 122 0.57 -2.98 10.45
C LEU A 122 1.72 -2.90 9.44
N GLN A 123 2.96 -3.26 9.82
CA GLN A 123 4.13 -3.08 8.95
C GLN A 123 3.98 -3.80 7.59
N PHE A 124 3.36 -4.97 7.58
CA PHE A 124 3.09 -5.76 6.37
C PHE A 124 1.73 -5.44 5.73
N HIS A 125 1.01 -4.45 6.24
CA HIS A 125 -0.34 -4.12 5.80
C HIS A 125 -0.31 -3.04 4.71
N VAL A 126 -1.24 -3.16 3.76
CA VAL A 126 -1.39 -2.24 2.62
C VAL A 126 -1.63 -0.79 3.05
N VAL A 127 -2.30 -0.60 4.19
CA VAL A 127 -2.53 0.73 4.78
C VAL A 127 -1.20 1.38 5.15
N SER A 128 -0.27 0.65 5.77
CA SER A 128 1.07 1.16 6.09
C SER A 128 1.85 1.49 4.81
N ALA A 129 1.86 0.60 3.82
CA ALA A 129 2.51 0.84 2.54
C ALA A 129 1.94 2.07 1.82
N ARG A 130 0.61 2.22 1.78
CA ARG A 130 -0.07 3.38 1.20
C ARG A 130 0.27 4.67 1.94
N THR A 131 0.28 4.66 3.28
CA THR A 131 0.66 5.82 4.08
C THR A 131 2.10 6.24 3.79
N THR A 132 3.03 5.29 3.75
CA THR A 132 4.43 5.54 3.40
C THR A 132 4.57 6.11 1.99
N PHE A 133 3.86 5.57 1.01
CA PHE A 133 3.84 6.11 -0.35
C PHE A 133 3.33 7.56 -0.39
N CYS A 134 2.19 7.84 0.24
CA CYS A 134 1.67 9.21 0.34
C CYS A 134 2.66 10.16 1.02
N LEU A 135 3.33 9.73 2.10
CA LEU A 135 4.36 10.53 2.78
C LEU A 135 5.51 10.85 1.84
N LEU A 136 6.02 9.86 1.12
CA LEU A 136 7.07 10.02 0.13
C LEU A 136 6.67 11.05 -0.93
N GLU A 137 5.51 10.90 -1.56
CA GLU A 137 5.02 11.85 -2.58
C GLU A 137 4.95 13.29 -2.06
N ARG A 138 4.46 13.49 -0.84
CA ARG A 138 4.36 14.83 -0.22
C ARG A 138 5.73 15.41 0.11
N ARG A 139 6.66 14.59 0.63
CA ARG A 139 8.05 15.02 0.89
C ARG A 139 8.76 15.41 -0.40
N LEU A 140 8.66 14.58 -1.44
CA LEU A 140 9.23 14.87 -2.76
C LEU A 140 8.65 16.17 -3.35
N SER A 141 7.33 16.34 -3.26
CA SER A 141 6.65 17.56 -3.73
C SER A 141 7.10 18.81 -2.97
N ALA A 142 7.29 18.72 -1.65
CA ALA A 142 7.76 19.82 -0.82
C ALA A 142 9.24 20.18 -1.06
N MET A 143 10.05 19.26 -1.58
CA MET A 143 11.44 19.51 -1.93
C MET A 143 11.60 20.29 -3.25
N GLY A 144 10.62 20.23 -4.15
CA GLY A 144 10.68 20.94 -5.44
C GLY A 144 10.63 22.47 -5.34
N SER A 145 10.32 23.02 -4.16
CA SER A 145 10.00 24.44 -3.96
C SER A 145 10.83 25.16 -2.88
N GLY A 146 11.84 24.49 -2.28
CA GLY A 146 12.63 25.05 -1.17
C GLY A 146 14.15 24.81 -1.27
N PRO A 147 14.95 25.38 -0.35
CA PRO A 147 16.38 25.09 -0.26
C PRO A 147 16.60 23.60 0.03
N ARG A 148 17.67 23.02 -0.55
CA ARG A 148 18.02 21.62 -0.34
C ARG A 148 18.21 21.36 1.16
N ASN A 149 17.35 20.51 1.71
CA ASN A 149 17.38 20.10 3.10
C ASN A 149 17.76 18.62 3.16
N ALA A 150 18.97 18.33 3.66
CA ALA A 150 19.53 16.99 3.72
C ALA A 150 18.71 16.04 4.60
N GLU A 151 18.18 16.53 5.72
CA GLU A 151 17.34 15.76 6.65
C GLU A 151 16.05 15.30 5.96
N ARG A 152 15.38 16.21 5.23
CA ARG A 152 14.16 15.85 4.47
C ARG A 152 14.42 14.84 3.36
N LEU A 153 15.60 14.93 2.73
CA LEU A 153 16.01 13.97 1.71
C LEU A 153 16.25 12.60 2.32
N GLU A 154 16.91 12.54 3.47
CA GLU A 154 17.17 11.31 4.22
C GLU A 154 15.86 10.67 4.68
N GLU A 155 14.91 11.46 5.19
CA GLU A 155 13.56 10.96 5.53
C GLU A 155 12.85 10.37 4.30
N ALA A 156 12.84 11.09 3.17
CA ALA A 156 12.24 10.59 1.92
C ALA A 156 12.93 9.30 1.44
N TRP A 157 14.26 9.23 1.56
CA TRP A 157 15.01 8.04 1.23
C TRP A 157 14.62 6.85 2.12
N ASN A 158 14.48 7.06 3.43
CA ASN A 158 14.06 6.03 4.36
C ASN A 158 12.64 5.52 4.06
N GLU A 159 11.70 6.41 3.70
CA GLU A 159 10.36 6.01 3.25
C GLU A 159 10.43 5.18 1.96
N MET A 160 11.21 5.61 0.98
CA MET A 160 11.40 4.90 -0.28
C MET A 160 12.01 3.51 -0.05
N ALA A 161 13.06 3.40 0.75
CA ALA A 161 13.71 2.13 1.08
C ALA A 161 12.74 1.18 1.81
N SER A 162 11.97 1.70 2.77
CA SER A 162 10.94 0.93 3.47
C SER A 162 9.89 0.41 2.49
N LEU A 163 9.36 1.26 1.61
CA LEU A 163 8.35 0.86 0.62
C LEU A 163 8.90 -0.15 -0.39
N TRP A 164 10.12 0.06 -0.86
CA TRP A 164 10.78 -0.85 -1.80
C TRP A 164 10.97 -2.23 -1.19
N SER A 165 11.44 -2.30 0.06
CA SER A 165 11.58 -3.58 0.79
C SER A 165 10.25 -4.33 0.92
N TRP A 166 9.15 -3.59 1.06
CA TRP A 166 7.80 -4.17 1.14
C TRP A 166 7.38 -4.78 -0.21
N PHE A 167 7.65 -4.09 -1.32
CA PHE A 167 7.35 -4.58 -2.67
C PHE A 167 8.24 -5.74 -3.12
N GLU A 168 9.51 -5.75 -2.74
CA GLU A 168 10.45 -6.81 -3.12
C GLU A 168 10.34 -8.07 -2.27
N ALA A 169 9.60 -8.01 -1.16
CA ALA A 169 9.48 -9.13 -0.25
C ALA A 169 8.88 -10.37 -0.94
N GLU A 170 9.41 -11.56 -0.62
CA GLU A 170 9.03 -12.81 -1.28
C GLU A 170 7.55 -13.16 -1.11
N TRP A 171 6.95 -12.76 0.02
CA TRP A 171 5.54 -12.98 0.30
C TRP A 171 4.61 -12.08 -0.53
N ASN A 172 5.12 -10.99 -1.13
CA ASN A 172 4.29 -9.96 -1.74
C ASN A 172 3.84 -10.38 -3.15
N PRO A 173 2.53 -10.58 -3.39
CA PRO A 173 2.04 -10.98 -4.72
C PRO A 173 2.21 -9.88 -5.78
N LEU A 174 2.52 -8.65 -5.37
CA LEU A 174 2.83 -7.54 -6.27
C LEU A 174 4.31 -7.50 -6.70
N ARG A 175 5.19 -8.32 -6.11
CA ARG A 175 6.63 -8.33 -6.42
C ARG A 175 6.93 -8.42 -7.94
N PRO A 176 6.25 -9.26 -8.74
CA PRO A 176 6.48 -9.29 -10.19
C PRO A 176 6.16 -7.98 -10.92
N TYR A 177 5.34 -7.12 -10.31
CA TYR A 177 4.88 -5.84 -10.84
C TYR A 177 5.57 -4.64 -10.18
N ALA A 178 6.38 -4.85 -9.14
CA ALA A 178 7.03 -3.79 -8.36
C ALA A 178 7.93 -2.90 -9.23
N ALA A 179 8.69 -3.51 -10.15
CA ALA A 179 9.53 -2.78 -11.10
C ALA A 179 8.70 -1.89 -12.04
N ALA A 180 7.44 -2.23 -12.32
CA ALA A 180 6.61 -1.49 -13.25
C ALA A 180 6.04 -0.18 -12.67
N HIS A 181 5.91 -0.07 -11.35
CA HIS A 181 5.37 1.12 -10.67
C HIS A 181 6.44 2.13 -10.26
N LEU A 182 7.70 1.70 -10.07
CA LEU A 182 8.79 2.56 -9.56
C LEU A 182 9.78 3.00 -10.63
N TYR A 183 9.76 2.37 -11.80
CA TYR A 183 10.48 2.81 -13.00
C TYR A 183 9.61 3.63 -13.96
N GLU A 184 8.73 4.50 -13.45
CA GLU A 184 8.53 5.75 -14.18
C GLU A 184 9.68 6.68 -13.81
N PRO A 185 10.75 6.76 -14.64
CA PRO A 185 11.61 7.91 -14.52
C PRO A 185 10.70 9.12 -14.77
N THR A 186 10.80 10.09 -13.87
CA THR A 186 10.40 11.50 -13.96
C THR A 186 10.99 12.20 -15.19
N THR A 187 10.94 11.56 -16.36
CA THR A 187 11.39 12.04 -17.68
C THR A 187 10.43 13.07 -18.28
N LYS A 188 9.72 13.79 -17.41
CA LYS A 188 9.17 15.12 -17.69
C LYS A 188 9.77 16.19 -16.76
N LEU A 189 11.01 16.02 -16.35
CA LEU A 189 11.89 17.09 -15.85
C LEU A 189 12.85 17.59 -16.95
N ILE A 190 12.37 17.61 -18.20
CA ILE A 190 12.95 18.38 -19.32
C ILE A 190 11.80 18.98 -20.11
#